data_AF-A0A8S1T406-F1
#
_entry.id   AF-A0A8S1T406-F1
#
_cell.length_a   1.000
_cell.length_b   1.000
_cell.length_c   1.000
_cell.angle_alpha   90.00
_cell.angle_beta   90.00
_cell.angle_gamma   90.00
#
_symmetry.space_group_name_H-M   'P 1'
#
loop_
_entity.id
_entity.type
_entity.pdbx_description
1 polymer ?
#
loop_
_entity_poly.entity_id
_entity_poly.type
_entity_poly.pdbx_seq_one_letter_code
_entity_poly.pdbx_strand_id
1 'polypeptide(L)'
;MIHLKIHFKTEFGLAVYVSGNSKYLGQWNPKQAIRMNWTENDIWEVEVAYHEMEYKYFISQYGGVQTVLWESGPNRVTTKHTIDVWNQRKVCFQCLNPTNYEVYISGSPESMGQFQKRIRMKNKHGISQYICHLDITDSQIQYQYHFLTKGEFSSPVYKLNLEQEQSYYKDALLVYSDSLAKVKQMIFQLNKNISYGYVPQSKEDYSVLKKFNLKTIVEFCNTQEKSLLEQQHQKDDCLHMIVNLYHFKQENFTQRLLQLIQVFIQKYKFIYICNNSLSHLRKYLQVYEKLQKCK
;
A
#
# COMPACT_ATOMS: atom_id res chain seq x y z
N MET A 1 -8.94 15.18 -30.88
CA MET A 1 -9.19 15.86 -29.59
C MET A 1 -8.86 14.89 -28.48
N ILE A 2 -8.39 15.38 -27.33
CA ILE A 2 -8.34 14.61 -26.08
C ILE A 2 -9.31 15.23 -25.08
N HIS A 3 -9.82 14.40 -24.17
CA HIS A 3 -10.71 14.82 -23.11
C HIS A 3 -9.94 14.86 -21.79
N LEU A 4 -9.80 16.07 -21.23
CA LEU A 4 -9.21 16.28 -19.92
C LEU A 4 -10.33 16.28 -18.87
N LYS A 5 -10.24 15.44 -17.84
CA LYS A 5 -11.21 15.35 -16.76
C LYS A 5 -10.54 15.32 -15.40
N ILE A 6 -11.16 15.94 -14.40
CA ILE A 6 -10.75 15.83 -13.00
C ILE A 6 -11.95 15.85 -12.07
N HIS A 7 -11.99 14.91 -11.13
CA HIS A 7 -12.92 14.96 -10.01
C HIS A 7 -12.35 15.90 -8.94
N PHE A 8 -12.99 17.05 -8.74
CA PHE A 8 -12.53 18.06 -7.82
C PHE A 8 -13.68 18.92 -7.29
N LYS A 9 -13.89 18.87 -5.97
CA LYS A 9 -14.91 19.70 -5.31
C LYS A 9 -14.37 21.10 -5.05
N THR A 10 -15.01 22.11 -5.61
CA THR A 10 -14.70 23.52 -5.35
C THR A 10 -15.71 24.13 -4.38
N GLU A 11 -15.30 25.21 -3.71
CA GLU A 11 -16.25 26.07 -3.00
C GLU A 11 -17.08 26.90 -3.99
N PHE A 12 -18.23 27.38 -3.52
CA PHE A 12 -19.09 28.24 -4.33
C PHE A 12 -18.33 29.49 -4.80
N GLY A 13 -18.44 29.82 -6.08
CA GLY A 13 -17.75 30.96 -6.68
C GLY A 13 -16.32 30.66 -7.17
N LEU A 14 -15.81 29.44 -6.98
CA LEU A 14 -14.54 28.98 -7.53
C LEU A 14 -14.75 28.04 -8.74
N ALA A 15 -13.74 27.95 -9.59
CA ALA A 15 -13.70 27.07 -10.75
C ALA A 15 -12.31 26.46 -10.94
N VAL A 16 -12.28 25.31 -11.62
CA VAL A 16 -11.04 24.67 -12.06
C VAL A 16 -10.66 25.21 -13.44
N TYR A 17 -9.39 25.54 -13.59
CA TYR A 17 -8.77 25.98 -14.83
C TYR A 17 -7.64 25.03 -15.20
N VAL A 18 -7.35 24.91 -16.49
CA VAL A 18 -6.20 24.19 -17.03
C VAL A 18 -5.29 25.13 -17.81
N SER A 19 -3.99 25.04 -17.56
CA SER A 19 -2.98 25.73 -18.34
C SER A 19 -1.74 24.85 -18.52
N GLY A 20 -0.94 25.13 -19.55
CA GLY A 20 0.15 24.26 -19.94
C GLY A 20 1.12 24.92 -20.91
N ASN A 21 2.16 24.20 -21.31
CA ASN A 21 3.22 24.72 -22.16
C ASN A 21 2.75 25.07 -23.59
N SER A 22 1.67 24.44 -24.03
CA SER A 22 1.07 24.66 -25.33
C SER A 22 0.39 26.02 -25.43
N LYS A 23 0.46 26.64 -26.62
CA LYS A 23 -0.31 27.86 -26.94
C LYS A 23 -1.82 27.66 -26.77
N TYR A 24 -2.30 26.44 -26.94
CA TYR A 24 -3.70 26.08 -26.75
C TYR A 24 -4.10 26.01 -25.26
N LEU A 25 -3.13 25.98 -24.35
CA LEU A 25 -3.34 25.98 -22.90
C LEU A 25 -2.79 27.27 -22.24
N GLY A 26 -2.57 28.32 -23.03
CA GLY A 26 -2.14 29.62 -22.53
C GLY A 26 -0.67 29.74 -22.14
N GLN A 27 0.20 28.78 -22.52
CA GLN A 27 1.66 28.86 -22.29
C GLN A 27 2.05 29.16 -20.84
N TRP A 28 1.43 28.46 -19.89
CA TRP A 28 1.59 28.66 -18.45
C TRP A 28 1.17 30.05 -17.92
N ASN A 29 0.48 30.86 -18.72
CA ASN A 29 -0.11 32.11 -18.28
C ASN A 29 -1.53 31.86 -17.73
N PRO A 30 -1.78 32.02 -16.41
CA PRO A 30 -3.10 31.77 -15.83
C PRO A 30 -4.22 32.62 -16.45
N LYS A 31 -3.91 33.85 -16.91
CA LYS A 31 -4.91 34.71 -17.56
C LYS A 31 -5.36 34.21 -18.93
N GLN A 32 -4.59 33.30 -19.54
CA GLN A 32 -4.88 32.65 -20.82
C GLN A 32 -5.26 31.17 -20.63
N ALA A 33 -5.43 30.72 -19.39
CA ALA A 33 -5.86 29.37 -19.07
C ALA A 33 -7.29 29.11 -19.53
N ILE A 34 -7.61 27.84 -19.77
CA ILE A 34 -8.96 27.42 -20.10
C ILE A 34 -9.71 27.12 -18.81
N ARG A 35 -10.86 27.76 -18.60
CA ARG A 35 -11.79 27.36 -17.54
C ARG A 35 -12.46 26.05 -17.93
N MET A 36 -12.45 25.06 -17.06
CA MET A 36 -13.11 23.78 -17.30
C MET A 36 -14.62 23.89 -17.05
N ASN A 37 -15.40 22.97 -17.63
CA ASN A 37 -16.83 22.87 -17.39
C ASN A 37 -17.10 21.93 -16.23
N TRP A 38 -17.88 22.37 -15.26
CA TRP A 38 -18.36 21.51 -14.18
C TRP A 38 -19.54 20.66 -14.68
N THR A 39 -19.59 19.40 -14.25
CA THR A 39 -20.67 18.44 -14.49
C THR A 39 -21.06 17.74 -13.19
N GLU A 40 -22.13 16.94 -13.21
CA GLU A 40 -22.61 16.21 -12.03
C GLU A 40 -21.49 15.38 -11.37
N ASN A 41 -21.55 15.24 -10.04
CA ASN A 41 -20.55 14.58 -9.20
C ASN A 41 -19.19 15.28 -9.16
N ASP A 42 -19.14 16.61 -9.17
CA ASP A 42 -17.89 17.38 -9.00
C ASP A 42 -16.81 17.06 -10.06
N ILE A 43 -17.24 16.72 -11.28
CA ILE A 43 -16.34 16.44 -12.41
C ILE A 43 -16.16 17.71 -13.23
N TRP A 44 -14.92 18.15 -13.37
CA TRP A 44 -14.52 19.23 -14.27
C TRP A 44 -13.93 18.65 -15.54
N GLU A 45 -14.39 19.13 -16.70
CA GLU A 45 -13.97 18.58 -17.98
C GLU A 45 -13.76 19.64 -19.07
N VAL A 46 -12.85 19.33 -20.00
CA VAL A 46 -12.61 20.14 -21.21
C VAL A 46 -12.01 19.31 -22.34
N GLU A 47 -12.42 19.60 -23.57
CA GLU A 47 -11.85 19.01 -24.77
C GLU A 47 -10.81 19.94 -25.39
N VAL A 48 -9.64 19.39 -25.71
CA VAL A 48 -8.54 20.16 -26.33
C VAL A 48 -7.91 19.39 -27.50
N ALA A 49 -7.28 20.12 -28.42
CA ALA A 49 -6.55 19.52 -29.53
C ALA A 49 -5.36 18.71 -29.02
N TYR A 50 -5.24 17.45 -29.45
CA TYR A 50 -4.13 16.59 -29.03
C TYR A 50 -2.80 17.11 -29.54
N HIS A 51 -1.89 17.32 -28.60
CA HIS A 51 -0.45 17.52 -28.79
C HIS A 51 0.25 16.80 -27.64
N GLU A 52 1.52 16.44 -27.79
CA GLU A 52 2.36 16.12 -26.63
C GLU A 52 2.64 17.44 -25.89
N MET A 53 1.97 17.63 -24.76
CA MET A 53 2.00 18.88 -24.01
C MET A 53 2.00 18.62 -22.52
N GLU A 54 2.64 19.53 -21.80
CA GLU A 54 2.59 19.58 -20.35
C GLU A 54 1.46 20.50 -19.90
N TYR A 55 0.77 20.15 -18.82
CA TYR A 55 -0.31 20.96 -18.26
C TYR A 55 -0.47 20.77 -16.75
N LYS A 56 -1.18 21.70 -16.13
CA LYS A 56 -1.66 21.62 -14.76
C LYS A 56 -3.02 22.26 -14.59
N TYR A 57 -3.72 21.83 -13.55
CA TYR A 57 -4.90 22.50 -13.05
C TYR A 57 -4.57 23.53 -11.97
N PHE A 58 -5.42 24.54 -11.86
CA PHE A 58 -5.46 25.44 -10.73
C PHE A 58 -6.89 25.87 -10.41
N ILE A 59 -7.10 26.33 -9.19
CA ILE A 59 -8.36 26.89 -8.74
C ILE A 59 -8.26 28.41 -8.79
N SER A 60 -9.33 29.05 -9.26
CA SER A 60 -9.52 30.49 -9.21
C SER A 60 -11.00 30.84 -9.16
N GLN A 61 -11.34 32.11 -8.99
CA GLN A 61 -12.70 32.63 -9.05
C GLN A 61 -13.35 32.32 -10.39
N TYR A 62 -14.61 31.90 -10.36
CA TYR A 62 -15.39 31.52 -11.56
C TYR A 62 -15.50 32.67 -12.57
N GLY A 63 -15.63 33.91 -12.10
CA GLY A 63 -15.77 35.11 -12.92
C GLY A 63 -14.49 35.55 -13.66
N GLY A 64 -13.37 34.87 -13.42
CA GLY A 64 -12.09 35.20 -14.05
C GLY A 64 -10.92 34.96 -13.09
N VAL A 65 -9.72 34.89 -13.66
CA VAL A 65 -8.54 34.55 -12.88
C VAL A 65 -8.09 35.72 -12.01
N GLN A 66 -8.21 35.59 -10.67
CA GLN A 66 -7.73 36.58 -9.70
C GLN A 66 -6.67 35.97 -8.79
N THR A 67 -7.00 34.90 -8.09
CA THR A 67 -6.06 34.12 -7.26
C THR A 67 -5.77 32.79 -7.91
N VAL A 68 -4.50 32.40 -7.99
CA VAL A 68 -4.09 31.16 -8.65
C VAL A 68 -3.56 30.19 -7.61
N LEU A 69 -4.32 29.13 -7.35
CA LEU A 69 -3.87 28.01 -6.52
C LEU A 69 -3.63 26.79 -7.40
N TRP A 70 -2.38 26.57 -7.79
CA TRP A 70 -1.98 25.42 -8.60
C TRP A 70 -2.11 24.10 -7.86
N GLU A 71 -2.37 23.04 -8.61
CA GLU A 71 -2.21 21.70 -8.10
C GLU A 71 -0.75 21.40 -7.72
N SER A 72 -0.60 20.63 -6.65
CA SER A 72 0.69 20.15 -6.16
C SER A 72 1.31 19.09 -7.08
N GLY A 73 2.63 18.96 -7.03
CA GLY A 73 3.38 17.94 -7.76
C GLY A 73 3.91 18.38 -9.13
N PRO A 74 4.44 17.46 -9.95
CA PRO A 74 4.98 17.76 -11.28
C PRO A 74 3.88 18.14 -12.29
N ASN A 75 4.29 18.67 -13.45
CA ASN A 75 3.37 18.91 -14.56
C ASN A 75 2.85 17.57 -15.11
N ARG A 76 1.59 17.56 -15.54
CA ARG A 76 0.97 16.44 -16.24
C ARG A 76 1.43 16.43 -17.69
N VAL A 77 1.45 15.26 -18.33
CA VAL A 77 1.82 15.10 -19.75
C VAL A 77 0.69 14.37 -20.47
N THR A 78 0.29 14.86 -21.64
CA THR A 78 -0.72 14.22 -22.49
C THR A 78 -0.14 13.02 -23.25
N THR A 79 -0.92 11.94 -23.38
CA THR A 79 -0.60 10.79 -24.26
C THR A 79 -1.75 10.50 -25.23
N LYS A 80 -1.45 9.87 -26.36
CA LYS A 80 -2.37 9.63 -27.50
C LYS A 80 -3.66 8.85 -27.15
N HIS A 81 -3.69 8.16 -26.01
CA HIS A 81 -4.82 7.35 -25.53
C HIS A 81 -5.35 7.80 -24.16
N THR A 82 -4.98 8.99 -23.69
CA THR A 82 -5.34 9.45 -22.33
C THR A 82 -6.79 9.94 -22.31
N ILE A 83 -7.63 9.26 -21.52
CA ILE A 83 -8.64 9.95 -20.73
C ILE A 83 -7.83 10.46 -19.54
N ASP A 84 -7.67 11.78 -19.37
CA ASP A 84 -7.04 12.27 -18.14
C ASP A 84 -7.99 11.89 -17.00
N VAL A 85 -7.69 10.79 -16.33
CA VAL A 85 -8.40 10.32 -15.15
C VAL A 85 -7.37 10.40 -14.05
N TRP A 86 -7.42 11.49 -13.29
CA TRP A 86 -6.61 11.66 -12.08
C TRP A 86 -6.99 10.77 -10.92
N ASN A 87 -7.59 9.63 -11.24
CA ASN A 87 -7.43 8.48 -10.42
C ASN A 87 -6.00 7.95 -10.48
N GLN A 88 -5.09 8.25 -11.43
CA GLN A 88 -3.79 7.56 -11.43
C GLN A 88 -2.55 8.42 -11.06
N ARG A 89 -1.93 8.17 -9.91
CA ARG A 89 -0.66 8.78 -9.48
C ARG A 89 0.54 7.88 -9.74
N LYS A 90 1.59 8.43 -10.37
CA LYS A 90 2.87 7.73 -10.57
C LYS A 90 3.68 7.73 -9.26
N VAL A 91 3.95 6.55 -8.71
CA VAL A 91 4.69 6.36 -7.46
C VAL A 91 5.93 5.51 -7.70
N CYS A 92 7.06 5.93 -7.15
CA CYS A 92 8.34 5.24 -7.16
C CYS A 92 8.68 4.78 -5.75
N PHE A 93 8.60 3.47 -5.53
CA PHE A 93 9.06 2.83 -4.31
C PHE A 93 10.54 2.50 -4.44
N GLN A 94 11.33 2.93 -3.46
CA GLN A 94 12.77 2.69 -3.40
C GLN A 94 13.20 2.18 -2.03
N CYS A 95 14.13 1.24 -2.03
CA CYS A 95 14.83 0.84 -0.83
C CYS A 95 16.33 0.64 -1.08
N LEU A 96 17.11 0.92 -0.03
CA LEU A 96 18.55 0.67 -0.03
C LEU A 96 18.80 -0.85 -0.09
N ASN A 97 19.57 -1.28 -1.09
CA ASN A 97 19.93 -2.68 -1.35
C ASN A 97 21.35 -2.82 -1.94
N PRO A 98 22.40 -2.41 -1.19
CA PRO A 98 23.79 -2.45 -1.66
C PRO A 98 24.28 -3.87 -1.95
N THR A 99 23.66 -4.87 -1.33
CA THR A 99 24.02 -6.29 -1.47
C THR A 99 23.38 -6.94 -2.70
N ASN A 100 22.58 -6.22 -3.49
CA ASN A 100 21.93 -6.73 -4.69
C ASN A 100 21.02 -7.97 -4.48
N TYR A 101 20.32 -8.03 -3.34
CA TYR A 101 19.31 -9.07 -3.15
C TYR A 101 18.15 -8.93 -4.15
N GLU A 102 17.47 -10.03 -4.44
CA GLU A 102 16.21 -9.94 -5.18
C GLU A 102 15.15 -9.35 -4.25
N VAL A 103 14.61 -8.20 -4.64
CA VAL A 103 13.58 -7.50 -3.85
C VAL A 103 12.28 -7.48 -4.62
N TYR A 104 11.20 -7.67 -3.90
CA TYR A 104 9.84 -7.58 -4.38
C TYR A 104 9.05 -6.61 -3.53
N ILE A 105 7.95 -6.11 -4.06
CA ILE A 105 6.99 -5.27 -3.34
C ILE A 105 5.58 -5.83 -3.53
N SER A 106 4.75 -5.71 -2.49
CA SER A 106 3.30 -5.95 -2.55
C SER A 106 2.58 -4.78 -1.87
N GLY A 107 1.30 -4.61 -2.17
CA GLY A 107 0.51 -3.53 -1.57
C GLY A 107 -0.99 -3.69 -1.77
N SER A 108 -1.77 -2.86 -1.10
CA SER A 108 -3.24 -2.81 -1.19
C SER A 108 -3.76 -2.42 -2.59
N PRO A 109 -3.09 -1.57 -3.39
CA PRO A 109 -3.59 -1.23 -4.72
C PRO A 109 -3.64 -2.44 -5.66
N GLU A 110 -4.59 -2.45 -6.60
CA GLU A 110 -4.72 -3.51 -7.61
C GLU A 110 -3.47 -3.63 -8.50
N SER A 111 -2.87 -2.50 -8.86
CA SER A 111 -1.60 -2.46 -9.60
C SER A 111 -0.48 -3.16 -8.83
N MET A 112 -0.51 -3.10 -7.50
CA MET A 112 0.40 -3.78 -6.58
C MET A 112 -0.05 -5.20 -6.20
N GLY A 113 -1.19 -5.64 -6.71
CA GLY A 113 -1.74 -6.98 -6.57
C GLY A 113 -2.43 -7.28 -5.24
N GLN A 114 -2.93 -6.28 -4.51
CA GLN A 114 -3.76 -6.45 -3.32
C GLN A 114 -3.20 -7.45 -2.29
N PHE A 115 -1.88 -7.43 -2.08
CA PHE A 115 -1.13 -8.40 -1.26
C PHE A 115 -1.19 -9.87 -1.72
N GLN A 116 -1.86 -10.19 -2.83
CA GLN A 116 -1.95 -11.53 -3.39
C GLN A 116 -0.76 -11.87 -4.31
N LYS A 117 -0.06 -10.85 -4.84
CA LYS A 117 1.12 -11.02 -5.70
C LYS A 117 2.29 -10.18 -5.20
N ARG A 118 3.51 -10.67 -5.51
CA ARG A 118 4.77 -9.93 -5.27
C ARG A 118 5.33 -9.47 -6.61
N ILE A 119 5.69 -8.20 -6.69
CA ILE A 119 6.21 -7.59 -7.91
C ILE A 119 7.71 -7.37 -7.75
N ARG A 120 8.50 -7.93 -8.66
CA ARG A 120 9.96 -7.81 -8.61
C ARG A 120 10.39 -6.37 -8.85
N MET A 121 11.25 -5.85 -7.99
CA MET A 121 11.86 -4.54 -8.09
C MET A 121 13.15 -4.62 -8.91
N LYS A 122 13.44 -3.58 -9.70
CA LYS A 122 14.69 -3.47 -10.46
C LYS A 122 15.78 -2.93 -9.55
N ASN A 123 16.93 -3.59 -9.46
CA ASN A 123 18.06 -3.03 -8.73
C ASN A 123 18.96 -2.21 -9.67
N LYS A 124 19.34 -1.01 -9.24
CA LYS A 124 20.32 -0.16 -9.92
C LYS A 124 21.18 0.56 -8.88
N HIS A 125 22.50 0.36 -8.96
CA HIS A 125 23.50 0.99 -8.08
C HIS A 125 23.20 0.84 -6.58
N GLY A 126 22.79 -0.35 -6.15
CA GLY A 126 22.50 -0.61 -4.74
C GLY A 126 21.16 -0.05 -4.25
N ILE A 127 20.26 0.32 -5.18
CA ILE A 127 18.90 0.76 -4.87
C ILE A 127 17.93 -0.12 -5.65
N SER A 128 17.03 -0.79 -4.93
CA SER A 128 15.91 -1.51 -5.52
C SER A 128 14.74 -0.56 -5.73
N GLN A 129 14.23 -0.50 -6.96
CA GLN A 129 13.16 0.43 -7.36
C GLN A 129 12.00 -0.28 -8.07
N TYR A 130 10.79 0.19 -7.79
CA TYR A 130 9.57 -0.16 -8.51
C TYR A 130 8.76 1.10 -8.78
N ILE A 131 8.27 1.26 -10.00
CA ILE A 131 7.48 2.42 -10.41
C ILE A 131 6.14 1.90 -10.91
N CYS A 132 5.05 2.47 -10.41
CA CYS A 132 3.69 2.12 -10.81
C CYS A 132 2.78 3.33 -10.84
N HIS A 133 1.64 3.16 -11.52
CA HIS A 133 0.51 4.08 -11.43
C HIS A 133 -0.48 3.52 -10.40
N LEU A 134 -0.88 4.35 -9.44
CA LEU A 134 -1.76 3.99 -8.34
C LEU A 134 -3.07 4.74 -8.44
N ASP A 135 -4.18 4.07 -8.09
CA ASP A 135 -5.46 4.75 -8.00
C ASP A 135 -5.49 5.72 -6.79
N ILE A 136 -5.87 6.99 -6.97
CA ILE A 136 -5.93 8.05 -5.94
C ILE A 136 -7.28 7.98 -5.19
N THR A 137 -8.23 7.15 -5.62
CA THR A 137 -9.43 6.84 -4.83
C THR A 137 -9.08 6.39 -3.40
N ASP A 138 -7.92 5.75 -3.21
CA ASP A 138 -7.37 5.43 -1.91
C ASP A 138 -6.33 6.48 -1.47
N SER A 139 -6.75 7.46 -0.65
CA SER A 139 -5.84 8.46 -0.08
C SER A 139 -4.76 7.86 0.83
N GLN A 140 -5.01 6.66 1.36
CA GLN A 140 -4.02 5.86 2.08
C GLN A 140 -3.83 4.48 1.47
N ILE A 141 -2.60 4.18 1.05
CA ILE A 141 -2.22 2.86 0.56
C ILE A 141 -1.37 2.13 1.60
N GLN A 142 -1.44 0.81 1.57
CA GLN A 142 -0.57 -0.06 2.37
C GLN A 142 0.41 -0.79 1.45
N TYR A 143 1.67 -0.92 1.85
CA TYR A 143 2.70 -1.58 1.05
C TYR A 143 3.77 -2.26 1.89
N GLN A 144 4.47 -3.21 1.29
CA GLN A 144 5.46 -4.05 1.95
C GLN A 144 6.56 -4.49 0.98
N TYR A 145 7.82 -4.46 1.43
CA TYR A 145 8.97 -5.00 0.70
C TYR A 145 9.26 -6.44 1.10
N HIS A 146 9.79 -7.24 0.18
CA HIS A 146 10.20 -8.63 0.39
C HIS A 146 11.58 -8.86 -0.21
N PHE A 147 12.55 -9.27 0.58
CA PHE A 147 13.91 -9.55 0.16
C PHE A 147 14.10 -11.07 0.13
N LEU A 148 14.50 -11.61 -1.01
CA LEU A 148 14.87 -13.00 -1.14
C LEU A 148 16.36 -13.13 -0.80
N THR A 149 16.65 -13.57 0.41
CA THR A 149 18.00 -13.93 0.87
C THR A 149 18.02 -15.41 1.26
N LYS A 150 19.09 -15.90 1.93
CA LYS A 150 19.12 -17.27 2.48
C LYS A 150 17.97 -17.54 3.46
N GLY A 151 17.51 -16.52 4.18
CA GLY A 151 16.19 -16.49 4.80
C GLY A 151 15.38 -15.43 4.06
N GLU A 152 14.20 -15.78 3.53
CA GLU A 152 13.33 -14.74 2.99
C GLU A 152 13.14 -13.66 4.10
N PHE A 153 13.23 -12.38 3.76
CA PHE A 153 12.89 -11.24 4.63
C PHE A 153 11.70 -10.43 4.06
N SER A 154 10.87 -9.81 4.90
CA SER A 154 9.80 -8.89 4.50
C SER A 154 9.76 -7.74 5.49
N SER A 155 9.67 -6.53 4.97
CA SER A 155 9.41 -5.38 5.82
C SER A 155 8.08 -5.52 6.56
N PRO A 156 7.83 -4.72 7.58
CA PRO A 156 6.49 -4.44 8.05
C PRO A 156 5.61 -3.84 6.95
N VAL A 157 4.30 -3.82 7.16
CA VAL A 157 3.38 -3.07 6.29
C VAL A 157 3.44 -1.59 6.62
N TYR A 158 3.87 -0.82 5.65
CA TYR A 158 3.91 0.63 5.70
C TYR A 158 2.59 1.21 5.20
N LYS A 159 2.28 2.42 5.67
CA LYS A 159 1.16 3.24 5.17
C LYS A 159 1.73 4.46 4.47
N LEU A 160 1.27 4.72 3.26
CA LEU A 160 1.57 5.93 2.53
C LEU A 160 0.29 6.74 2.37
N ASN A 161 0.30 7.97 2.89
CA ASN A 161 -0.77 8.94 2.66
C ASN A 161 -0.42 9.77 1.43
N LEU A 162 -1.17 9.62 0.34
CA LEU A 162 -0.92 10.33 -0.92
C LEU A 162 -1.19 11.84 -0.81
N GLU A 163 -1.89 12.33 0.21
CA GLU A 163 -2.24 13.75 0.32
C GLU A 163 -1.18 14.59 1.06
N GLN A 164 -0.21 13.97 1.72
CA GLN A 164 0.84 14.68 2.47
C GLN A 164 2.00 15.15 1.57
N GLU A 165 2.70 16.22 1.99
CA GLU A 165 3.91 16.72 1.33
C GLU A 165 4.96 15.62 1.19
N GLN A 166 5.47 15.45 -0.02
CA GLN A 166 6.36 14.34 -0.35
C GLN A 166 7.41 14.75 -1.38
N SER A 167 8.55 14.07 -1.28
CA SER A 167 9.66 14.19 -2.22
C SER A 167 9.32 13.51 -3.55
N TYR A 168 9.88 14.01 -4.65
CA TYR A 168 9.73 13.43 -5.98
C TYR A 168 11.07 12.91 -6.50
N TYR A 169 11.03 11.81 -7.24
CA TYR A 169 12.14 11.31 -8.04
C TYR A 169 11.72 11.35 -9.50
N LYS A 170 12.30 12.30 -10.25
CA LYS A 170 11.83 12.69 -11.58
C LYS A 170 10.36 13.12 -11.52
N ASP A 171 9.48 12.47 -12.28
CA ASP A 171 8.05 12.72 -12.37
C ASP A 171 7.21 11.80 -11.46
N ALA A 172 7.85 10.98 -10.61
CA ALA A 172 7.18 10.04 -9.72
C ALA A 172 7.30 10.46 -8.25
N LEU A 173 6.21 10.29 -7.51
CA LEU A 173 6.18 10.44 -6.05
C LEU A 173 7.16 9.45 -5.41
N LEU A 174 8.16 9.93 -4.66
CA LEU A 174 9.21 9.07 -4.12
C LEU A 174 8.84 8.55 -2.72
N VAL A 175 8.82 7.23 -2.60
CA VAL A 175 8.67 6.51 -1.34
C VAL A 175 9.98 5.79 -1.06
N TYR A 176 10.88 6.44 -0.33
CA TYR A 176 12.20 5.91 -0.03
C TYR A 176 12.26 5.27 1.37
N SER A 177 12.99 4.15 1.49
CA SER A 177 13.23 3.47 2.74
C SER A 177 14.69 3.03 2.90
N ASP A 178 15.36 3.56 3.92
CA ASP A 178 16.77 3.31 4.28
C ASP A 178 16.92 2.26 5.39
N SER A 179 15.95 2.17 6.29
CA SER A 179 15.97 1.31 7.48
C SER A 179 15.95 -0.19 7.21
N LEU A 180 15.67 -0.61 5.97
CA LEU A 180 15.49 -2.01 5.58
C LEU A 180 16.78 -2.82 5.55
N ALA A 181 17.94 -2.17 5.43
CA ALA A 181 19.24 -2.84 5.32
C ALA A 181 19.68 -3.57 6.62
N LYS A 182 18.94 -3.41 7.73
CA LYS A 182 19.30 -3.98 9.05
C LYS A 182 18.26 -4.93 9.65
N VAL A 183 17.15 -5.22 8.96
CA VAL A 183 16.00 -5.89 9.59
C VAL A 183 16.04 -7.40 9.37
N LYS A 184 15.98 -8.18 10.46
CA LYS A 184 16.09 -9.65 10.44
C LYS A 184 14.75 -10.39 10.30
N GLN A 185 13.59 -9.73 10.36
CA GLN A 185 12.30 -10.42 10.57
C GLN A 185 11.15 -10.06 9.63
N MET A 186 10.61 -11.08 8.95
CA MET A 186 9.43 -10.98 8.07
C MET A 186 8.12 -10.76 8.84
N ILE A 187 7.35 -9.71 8.51
CA ILE A 187 5.97 -9.51 9.02
C ILE A 187 5.02 -9.22 7.87
N PHE A 188 4.20 -10.18 7.45
CA PHE A 188 3.18 -10.04 6.40
C PHE A 188 1.83 -9.62 6.97
N GLN A 189 1.00 -8.96 6.17
CA GLN A 189 -0.40 -8.72 6.51
C GLN A 189 -1.31 -9.57 5.64
N LEU A 190 -2.25 -10.27 6.27
CA LEU A 190 -3.28 -11.06 5.57
C LEU A 190 -4.52 -10.19 5.33
N ASN A 191 -4.97 -9.49 6.36
CA ASN A 191 -6.12 -8.60 6.31
C ASN A 191 -6.06 -7.57 7.45
N LYS A 192 -7.13 -6.80 7.67
CA LYS A 192 -7.19 -5.78 8.74
C LYS A 192 -7.06 -6.33 10.16
N ASN A 193 -7.26 -7.63 10.37
CA ASN A 193 -7.26 -8.29 11.68
C ASN A 193 -6.04 -9.18 11.92
N ILE A 194 -5.36 -9.63 10.86
CA ILE A 194 -4.29 -10.63 10.95
C ILE A 194 -3.04 -10.14 10.23
N SER A 195 -1.93 -10.12 10.97
CA SER A 195 -0.57 -10.16 10.43
C SER A 195 0.07 -11.52 10.72
N TYR A 196 1.10 -11.92 9.98
CA TYR A 196 1.75 -13.21 10.18
C TYR A 196 3.24 -13.20 9.83
N GLY A 197 4.01 -14.13 10.38
CA GLY A 197 5.45 -14.22 10.10
C GLY A 197 6.19 -15.29 10.89
N TYR A 198 7.48 -15.06 11.13
CA TYR A 198 8.30 -15.99 11.91
C TYR A 198 8.12 -15.80 13.42
N VAL A 199 8.46 -16.84 14.19
CA VAL A 199 8.43 -16.77 15.65
C VAL A 199 9.47 -15.76 16.14
N PRO A 200 9.12 -14.77 16.98
CA PRO A 200 10.07 -13.82 17.55
C PRO A 200 11.04 -14.50 18.53
N GLN A 201 12.35 -14.34 18.31
CA GLN A 201 13.42 -15.03 19.04
C GLN A 201 14.22 -14.11 19.97
N SER A 202 14.21 -12.80 19.72
CA SER A 202 15.01 -11.80 20.46
C SER A 202 14.15 -10.64 21.01
N LYS A 203 14.67 -9.86 21.96
CA LYS A 203 13.96 -8.68 22.49
C LYS A 203 13.72 -7.62 21.41
N GLU A 204 14.65 -7.50 20.47
CA GLU A 204 14.56 -6.62 19.31
C GLU A 204 13.35 -6.99 18.44
N ASP A 205 13.08 -8.28 18.26
CA ASP A 205 11.94 -8.79 17.49
C ASP A 205 10.59 -8.38 18.12
N TYR A 206 10.44 -8.59 19.44
CA TYR A 206 9.25 -8.14 20.17
C TYR A 206 9.11 -6.62 20.13
N SER A 207 10.22 -5.89 20.20
CA SER A 207 10.22 -4.42 20.07
C SER A 207 9.76 -3.96 18.69
N VAL A 208 10.15 -4.66 17.62
CA VAL A 208 9.67 -4.40 16.26
C VAL A 208 8.16 -4.65 16.19
N LEU A 209 7.68 -5.82 16.63
CA LEU A 209 6.24 -6.14 16.63
C LEU A 209 5.42 -5.09 17.39
N LYS A 210 5.91 -4.63 18.55
CA LYS A 210 5.28 -3.58 19.36
C LYS A 210 5.15 -2.25 18.61
N LYS A 211 6.18 -1.83 17.85
CA LYS A 211 6.12 -0.62 17.00
C LYS A 211 4.99 -0.70 15.96
N PHE A 212 4.66 -1.90 15.49
CA PHE A 212 3.54 -2.15 14.56
C PHE A 212 2.21 -2.44 15.25
N ASN A 213 2.12 -2.19 16.56
CA ASN A 213 0.95 -2.50 17.38
C ASN A 213 0.55 -3.99 17.37
N LEU A 214 1.50 -4.88 17.10
CA LEU A 214 1.33 -6.33 17.10
C LEU A 214 1.67 -6.89 18.49
N LYS A 215 0.80 -6.57 19.47
CA LYS A 215 1.01 -6.96 20.87
C LYS A 215 0.49 -8.36 21.18
N THR A 216 -0.38 -8.93 20.35
CA THR A 216 -0.93 -10.27 20.54
C THR A 216 -0.32 -11.21 19.52
N ILE A 217 0.54 -12.12 19.99
CA ILE A 217 1.28 -13.09 19.19
C ILE A 217 0.67 -14.47 19.42
N VAL A 218 0.35 -15.15 18.33
CA VAL A 218 -0.22 -16.50 18.30
C VAL A 218 0.74 -17.39 17.53
N GLU A 219 1.56 -18.15 18.24
CA GLU A 219 2.49 -19.12 17.65
C GLU A 219 1.77 -20.44 17.39
N PHE A 220 1.73 -20.88 16.14
CA PHE A 220 1.24 -22.21 15.78
C PHE A 220 2.38 -23.23 15.86
N CYS A 221 2.18 -24.27 16.65
CA CYS A 221 3.06 -25.45 16.70
C CYS A 221 2.28 -26.73 16.34
N ASN A 222 2.99 -27.84 16.15
CA ASN A 222 2.41 -29.13 15.75
C ASN A 222 3.17 -30.28 16.41
N THR A 223 3.19 -30.27 17.74
CA THR A 223 3.93 -31.21 18.60
C THR A 223 3.01 -32.30 19.13
N GLN A 224 3.45 -33.56 19.07
CA GLN A 224 2.70 -34.70 19.61
C GLN A 224 2.47 -34.57 21.13
N GLU A 225 1.34 -35.11 21.61
CA GLU A 225 1.05 -35.35 23.05
C GLU A 225 0.82 -34.13 23.96
N LYS A 226 0.68 -32.90 23.42
CA LYS A 226 0.48 -31.68 24.23
C LYS A 226 -0.94 -31.08 24.14
N SER A 227 -1.30 -30.23 25.11
CA SER A 227 -2.58 -29.50 25.15
C SER A 227 -2.71 -28.47 24.02
N LEU A 228 -3.95 -28.05 23.71
CA LEU A 228 -4.24 -27.08 22.64
C LEU A 228 -3.57 -25.72 22.87
N LEU A 229 -3.63 -25.19 24.09
CA LEU A 229 -2.85 -24.02 24.48
C LEU A 229 -1.67 -24.54 25.30
N GLU A 230 -0.44 -24.29 24.83
CA GLU A 230 0.76 -24.80 25.48
C GLU A 230 1.25 -23.82 26.54
N GLN A 231 1.35 -22.53 26.20
CA GLN A 231 1.87 -21.49 27.11
C GLN A 231 1.32 -20.10 26.76
N GLN A 232 1.07 -19.28 27.79
CA GLN A 232 0.74 -17.87 27.66
C GLN A 232 1.75 -17.06 28.48
N HIS A 233 2.57 -16.25 27.81
CA HIS A 233 3.57 -15.42 28.45
C HIS A 233 3.35 -13.95 28.12
N GLN A 234 3.68 -13.09 29.09
CA GLN A 234 3.84 -11.67 28.84
C GLN A 234 5.33 -11.40 28.64
N LYS A 235 5.73 -11.11 27.39
CA LYS A 235 7.12 -10.80 27.02
C LYS A 235 7.16 -9.41 26.39
N ASP A 236 7.91 -8.49 26.99
CA ASP A 236 8.12 -7.12 26.48
C ASP A 236 6.80 -6.35 26.19
N ASP A 237 5.78 -6.54 27.04
CA ASP A 237 4.40 -6.04 26.89
C ASP A 237 3.60 -6.64 25.71
N CYS A 238 4.10 -7.71 25.10
CA CYS A 238 3.35 -8.53 24.16
C CYS A 238 2.80 -9.78 24.86
N LEU A 239 1.54 -10.10 24.57
CA LEU A 239 0.90 -11.36 24.91
C LEU A 239 1.32 -12.41 23.87
N HIS A 240 2.14 -13.39 24.27
CA HIS A 240 2.56 -14.48 23.41
C HIS A 240 1.87 -15.78 23.84
N MET A 241 0.99 -16.30 22.97
CA MET A 241 0.27 -17.56 23.14
C MET A 241 0.80 -18.61 22.16
N ILE A 242 1.15 -19.78 22.67
CA ILE A 242 1.55 -20.94 21.86
C ILE A 242 0.34 -21.89 21.73
N VAL A 243 -0.03 -22.19 20.49
CA VAL A 243 -1.21 -22.96 20.12
C VAL A 243 -0.80 -24.19 19.31
N ASN A 244 -1.11 -25.36 19.85
CA ASN A 244 -0.77 -26.62 19.22
C ASN A 244 -1.91 -27.11 18.30
N LEU A 245 -1.61 -27.16 17.00
CA LEU A 245 -2.53 -27.60 15.96
C LEU A 245 -2.51 -29.12 15.73
N TYR A 246 -1.75 -29.89 16.51
CA TYR A 246 -1.62 -31.34 16.33
C TYR A 246 -2.97 -32.06 16.35
N HIS A 247 -3.83 -31.73 17.31
CA HIS A 247 -5.17 -32.33 17.46
C HIS A 247 -6.20 -31.86 16.45
N PHE A 248 -5.85 -30.89 15.60
CA PHE A 248 -6.77 -30.40 14.58
C PHE A 248 -6.78 -31.33 13.36
N LYS A 249 -5.84 -32.28 13.23
CA LYS A 249 -5.65 -33.19 12.08
C LYS A 249 -6.81 -34.16 11.78
N GLN A 250 -7.96 -34.02 12.43
CA GLN A 250 -9.17 -34.82 12.20
C GLN A 250 -10.03 -34.24 11.07
N GLU A 251 -11.07 -34.97 10.67
CA GLU A 251 -12.15 -34.45 9.82
C GLU A 251 -12.63 -33.11 10.41
N ASN A 252 -12.60 -32.03 9.61
CA ASN A 252 -12.92 -30.64 9.98
C ASN A 252 -11.77 -29.74 10.52
N PHE A 253 -10.49 -30.07 10.32
CA PHE A 253 -9.33 -29.19 10.61
C PHE A 253 -9.60 -27.72 10.26
N THR A 254 -10.02 -27.51 9.01
CA THR A 254 -10.25 -26.23 8.34
C THR A 254 -11.27 -25.35 9.07
N GLN A 255 -12.39 -25.96 9.50
CA GLN A 255 -13.47 -25.23 10.17
C GLN A 255 -13.14 -24.92 11.63
N ARG A 256 -12.47 -25.84 12.33
CA ARG A 256 -11.97 -25.60 13.69
C ARG A 256 -10.92 -24.49 13.72
N LEU A 257 -10.00 -24.48 12.74
CA LEU A 257 -8.98 -23.43 12.62
C LEU A 257 -9.63 -22.05 12.38
N LEU A 258 -10.64 -21.99 11.49
CA LEU A 258 -11.41 -20.77 11.26
C LEU A 258 -12.05 -20.25 12.55
N GLN A 259 -12.76 -21.11 13.28
CA GLN A 259 -13.42 -20.75 14.54
C GLN A 259 -12.40 -20.24 15.56
N LEU A 260 -11.26 -20.92 15.69
CA LEU A 260 -10.19 -20.52 16.62
C LEU A 260 -9.65 -19.12 16.29
N ILE A 261 -9.32 -18.86 15.03
CA ILE A 261 -8.84 -17.55 14.59
C ILE A 261 -9.91 -16.47 14.83
N GLN A 262 -11.19 -16.78 14.58
CA GLN A 262 -12.31 -15.86 14.84
C GLN A 262 -12.43 -15.52 16.32
N VAL A 263 -12.28 -16.49 17.23
CA VAL A 263 -12.27 -16.25 18.69
C VAL A 263 -11.13 -15.32 19.07
N PHE A 264 -9.92 -15.53 18.50
CA PHE A 264 -8.79 -14.65 18.76
C PHE A 264 -9.02 -13.23 18.25
N ILE A 265 -9.58 -13.07 17.05
CA ILE A 265 -9.92 -11.75 16.50
C ILE A 265 -10.99 -11.07 17.34
N GLN A 266 -12.03 -11.79 17.76
CA GLN A 266 -13.10 -11.22 18.60
C GLN A 266 -12.55 -10.72 19.93
N LYS A 267 -11.63 -11.48 20.55
CA LYS A 267 -11.05 -11.13 21.84
C LYS A 267 -10.01 -10.01 21.76
N TYR A 268 -9.14 -10.05 20.75
CA TYR A 268 -7.94 -9.19 20.69
C TYR A 268 -7.94 -8.15 19.56
N LYS A 269 -8.95 -8.17 18.67
CA LYS A 269 -9.13 -7.31 17.49
C LYS A 269 -8.07 -7.46 16.40
N PHE A 270 -6.79 -7.47 16.78
CA PHE A 270 -5.64 -7.56 15.89
C PHE A 270 -4.60 -8.53 16.45
N ILE A 271 -4.19 -9.52 15.63
CA ILE A 271 -3.28 -10.60 16.05
C ILE A 271 -2.15 -10.81 15.04
N TYR A 272 -0.99 -11.22 15.56
CA TYR A 272 0.16 -11.68 14.78
C TYR A 272 0.26 -13.20 14.89
N ILE A 273 0.08 -13.92 13.79
CA ILE A 273 0.18 -15.39 13.76
C ILE A 273 1.57 -15.79 13.27
N CYS A 274 2.29 -16.62 14.01
CA CYS A 274 3.65 -17.01 13.63
C CYS A 274 3.87 -18.52 13.62
N ASN A 275 4.89 -18.94 12.88
CA ASN A 275 5.36 -20.32 12.82
C ASN A 275 6.83 -20.32 12.35
N ASN A 276 7.60 -21.35 12.73
CA ASN A 276 8.97 -21.53 12.24
C ASN A 276 9.03 -21.87 10.73
N SER A 277 7.91 -22.31 10.14
CA SER A 277 7.75 -22.58 8.70
C SER A 277 6.68 -21.67 8.10
N LEU A 278 7.11 -20.66 7.32
CA LEU A 278 6.20 -19.79 6.57
C LEU A 278 5.35 -20.53 5.54
N SER A 279 5.90 -21.58 4.92
CA SER A 279 5.16 -22.35 3.92
C SER A 279 3.98 -23.09 4.56
N HIS A 280 4.15 -23.61 5.77
CA HIS A 280 3.06 -24.24 6.52
C HIS A 280 2.05 -23.20 7.00
N LEU A 281 2.52 -22.07 7.52
CA LEU A 281 1.66 -20.98 7.96
C LEU A 281 0.78 -20.45 6.83
N ARG A 282 1.34 -20.25 5.62
CA ARG A 282 0.55 -19.80 4.46
C ARG A 282 -0.54 -20.79 4.07
N LYS A 283 -0.29 -22.11 4.15
CA LYS A 283 -1.34 -23.11 3.88
C LYS A 283 -2.51 -22.97 4.85
N TYR A 284 -2.24 -22.75 6.14
CA TYR A 284 -3.28 -22.52 7.15
C TYR A 284 -4.08 -21.24 6.88
N LEU A 285 -3.40 -20.16 6.52
CA LEU A 285 -4.05 -18.86 6.29
C LEU A 285 -4.85 -18.81 4.97
N GLN A 286 -4.37 -19.46 3.91
CA GLN A 286 -5.13 -19.59 2.65
C GLN A 286 -6.47 -20.31 2.85
N VAL A 287 -6.47 -21.33 3.70
CA VAL A 287 -7.68 -22.08 4.06
C VAL A 287 -8.67 -21.18 4.81
N TYR A 288 -8.16 -20.38 5.76
CA TYR A 288 -8.96 -19.38 6.46
C TYR A 288 -9.61 -18.37 5.50
N GLU A 289 -8.83 -17.80 4.57
CA GLU A 289 -9.35 -16.81 3.61
C GLU A 289 -10.44 -17.37 2.70
N LYS A 290 -10.29 -18.63 2.23
CA LYS A 290 -11.29 -19.28 1.38
C LYS A 290 -12.64 -19.41 2.10
N LEU A 291 -12.62 -19.88 3.35
CA LEU A 291 -13.86 -20.06 4.11
C LEU A 291 -14.50 -18.76 4.56
N GLN A 292 -13.69 -17.72 4.82
CA GLN A 292 -14.22 -16.41 5.20
C GLN A 292 -15.03 -15.76 4.07
N LYS A 293 -14.67 -16.00 2.80
CA LYS A 293 -15.38 -15.46 1.63
C LYS A 293 -16.70 -16.19 1.30
N CYS A 294 -16.94 -17.35 1.90
CA CYS A 294 -18.15 -18.16 1.67
C CYS A 294 -19.26 -17.91 2.71
N LYS A 295 -19.08 -16.96 3.63
CA LYS A 295 -20.06 -16.52 4.63
C LYS A 295 -20.41 -15.07 4.41
#